data_AF-A0A654E334-F1
#
_entry.id   AF-A0A654E334-F1
#
_cell.length_a   1.000
_cell.length_b   1.000
_cell.length_c   1.000
_cell.angle_alpha   90.00
_cell.angle_beta   90.00
_cell.angle_gamma   90.00
#
_symmetry.space_group_name_H-M   'P 1'
#
loop_
_entity.id
_entity.type
_entity.pdbx_description
1 polymer ?
#
loop_
_entity_poly.entity_id
_entity_poly.type
_entity_poly.pdbx_seq_one_letter_code
_entity_poly.pdbx_strand_id
1 'polypeptide(L)'
;MEKVTFELFGLTLLEPLSTLMNWVLASLCGILYTRLKGSEEPFKKYWSWFFLAYSISLVFGGFSHLLFEYVDMPGKIPGWSIAILGGVAAEYAMTLDVSDSKKRQMLINVIRSKFFATLILLILDFSFKWVMVHTAGFFVFVGVLSYQRMKAGATNYKYFLQGMAFLFVMAGVKVAGLDIHPSWFTRDDIAHFLMLAMYWLFYKGVKNYQTQS
;
A
#
# COMPACT_ATOMS: atom_id res chain seq x y z
N MET A 1 -12.55 21.53 -5.56
CA MET A 1 -13.06 20.92 -6.81
C MET A 1 -14.30 20.13 -6.45
N GLU A 2 -15.32 20.21 -7.29
CA GLU A 2 -16.57 19.49 -7.09
C GLU A 2 -16.38 18.01 -7.42
N LYS A 3 -16.73 17.13 -6.47
CA LYS A 3 -16.67 15.68 -6.65
C LYS A 3 -17.82 15.23 -7.53
N VAL A 4 -17.59 14.22 -8.37
CA VAL A 4 -18.67 13.61 -9.15
C VAL A 4 -19.64 12.91 -8.21
N THR A 5 -20.92 13.27 -8.29
CA THR A 5 -22.03 12.68 -7.55
C THR A 5 -22.96 11.89 -8.48
N PHE A 6 -23.66 10.90 -7.92
CA PHE A 6 -24.74 10.18 -8.61
C PHE A 6 -25.73 9.62 -7.58
N GLU A 7 -26.99 9.44 -7.99
CA GLU A 7 -28.05 8.90 -7.14
C GLU A 7 -28.28 7.41 -7.40
N LEU A 8 -28.34 6.60 -6.35
CA LEU A 8 -28.67 5.18 -6.44
C LEU A 8 -29.39 4.71 -5.17
N PHE A 9 -30.52 4.03 -5.32
CA PHE A 9 -31.38 3.58 -4.20
C PHE A 9 -31.77 4.69 -3.20
N GLY A 10 -31.87 5.94 -3.67
CA GLY A 10 -32.17 7.11 -2.83
C GLY A 10 -30.98 7.60 -2.00
N LEU A 11 -29.77 7.16 -2.32
CA LEU A 11 -28.52 7.64 -1.73
C LEU A 11 -27.75 8.49 -2.73
N THR A 12 -27.20 9.61 -2.26
CA THR A 12 -26.22 10.43 -2.97
C THR A 12 -24.84 9.81 -2.79
N LEU A 13 -24.31 9.27 -3.87
CA LEU A 13 -23.04 8.56 -3.91
C LEU A 13 -21.97 9.38 -4.63
N LEU A 14 -20.71 9.15 -4.28
CA LEU A 14 -19.58 9.96 -4.71
C LEU A 14 -18.48 9.15 -5.42
N GLU A 15 -17.72 9.84 -6.27
CA GLU A 15 -16.43 9.41 -6.82
C GLU A 15 -16.46 7.99 -7.44
N PRO A 16 -17.34 7.71 -8.41
CA PRO A 16 -17.56 6.37 -8.95
C PRO A 16 -16.28 5.72 -9.53
N LEU A 17 -15.41 6.52 -10.15
CA LEU A 17 -14.14 6.01 -10.69
C LEU A 17 -13.17 5.61 -9.56
N SER A 18 -12.96 6.47 -8.56
CA SER A 18 -12.13 6.14 -7.39
C SER A 18 -12.65 4.89 -6.68
N THR A 19 -13.96 4.76 -6.49
CA THR A 19 -14.57 3.56 -5.91
C THR A 19 -14.30 2.32 -6.73
N LEU A 20 -14.55 2.38 -8.05
CA LEU A 20 -14.29 1.26 -8.95
C LEU A 20 -12.81 0.85 -8.94
N MET A 21 -11.90 1.82 -9.05
CA MET A 21 -10.47 1.57 -9.08
C MET A 21 -9.93 0.98 -7.77
N ASN A 22 -10.49 1.40 -6.63
CA ASN A 22 -10.22 0.75 -5.35
C ASN A 22 -10.59 -0.74 -5.40
N TRP A 23 -11.76 -1.10 -5.93
CA TRP A 23 -12.18 -2.50 -6.01
C TRP A 23 -11.42 -3.32 -7.08
N VAL A 24 -10.98 -2.68 -8.17
CA VAL A 24 -10.05 -3.31 -9.13
C VAL A 24 -8.72 -3.64 -8.46
N LEU A 25 -8.14 -2.69 -7.71
CA LEU A 25 -6.93 -2.94 -6.94
C LEU A 25 -7.15 -3.99 -5.84
N ALA A 26 -8.30 -3.96 -5.16
CA ALA A 26 -8.65 -4.95 -4.14
C ALA A 26 -8.68 -6.36 -4.72
N SER A 27 -9.26 -6.50 -5.92
CA SER A 27 -9.32 -7.75 -6.68
C SER A 27 -7.91 -8.21 -7.10
N LEU A 28 -7.08 -7.30 -7.64
CA LEU A 28 -5.69 -7.61 -7.96
C LEU A 28 -4.95 -8.13 -6.73
N CYS A 29 -4.94 -7.37 -5.63
CA CYS A 29 -4.27 -7.77 -4.38
C CYS A 29 -4.81 -9.10 -3.85
N GLY A 30 -6.11 -9.34 -3.91
CA GLY A 30 -6.71 -10.62 -3.54
C GLY A 30 -6.19 -11.78 -4.39
N ILE A 31 -6.12 -11.61 -5.72
CA ILE A 31 -5.52 -12.60 -6.63
C ILE A 31 -4.06 -12.85 -6.26
N LEU A 32 -3.26 -11.80 -6.03
CA LEU A 32 -1.85 -11.93 -5.66
C LEU A 32 -1.67 -12.67 -4.32
N TYR A 33 -2.52 -12.39 -3.33
CA TYR A 33 -2.59 -13.16 -2.09
C TYR A 33 -2.86 -14.63 -2.35
N THR A 34 -3.88 -14.98 -3.15
CA THR A 34 -4.20 -16.39 -3.42
C THR A 34 -3.09 -17.16 -4.13
N ARG A 35 -2.21 -16.46 -4.86
CA ARG A 35 -1.03 -17.04 -5.51
C ARG A 35 0.16 -17.25 -4.59
N LEU A 36 0.16 -16.64 -3.40
CA LEU A 36 1.24 -16.74 -2.41
C LEU A 36 0.80 -17.44 -1.11
N LYS A 37 -0.51 -17.52 -0.85
CA LYS A 37 -1.05 -18.21 0.33
C LYS A 37 -0.61 -19.68 0.32
N GLY A 38 -0.26 -20.21 1.48
CA GLY A 38 0.24 -21.58 1.62
C GLY A 38 1.74 -21.75 1.39
N SER A 39 2.49 -20.67 1.13
CA SER A 39 3.96 -20.74 1.17
C SER A 39 4.45 -20.92 2.62
N GLU A 40 5.24 -21.96 2.86
CA GLU A 40 5.96 -22.16 4.13
C GLU A 40 7.15 -21.22 4.30
N GLU A 41 7.67 -20.68 3.18
CA GLU A 41 8.76 -19.72 3.21
C GLU A 41 8.29 -18.39 3.86
N PRO A 42 8.89 -17.96 5.00
CA PRO A 42 8.41 -16.82 5.78
C PRO A 42 8.34 -15.50 5.01
N PHE A 43 9.31 -15.18 4.15
CA PHE A 43 9.30 -13.94 3.37
C PHE A 43 8.05 -13.87 2.49
N LYS A 44 7.76 -14.93 1.72
CA LYS A 44 6.54 -15.06 0.91
C LYS A 44 5.28 -15.01 1.75
N LYS A 45 5.28 -15.65 2.93
CA LYS A 45 4.13 -15.64 3.85
C LYS A 45 3.76 -14.23 4.30
N TYR A 46 4.72 -13.44 4.78
CA TYR A 46 4.45 -12.06 5.21
C TYR A 46 4.03 -11.15 4.04
N TRP A 47 4.61 -11.33 2.85
CA TRP A 47 4.13 -10.63 1.66
C TRP A 47 2.73 -11.06 1.23
N SER A 48 2.34 -12.32 1.44
CA SER A 48 0.95 -12.74 1.22
C SER A 48 -0.01 -11.98 2.16
N TRP A 49 0.37 -11.78 3.42
CA TRP A 49 -0.42 -10.98 4.37
C TRP A 49 -0.48 -9.50 3.98
N PHE A 50 0.59 -8.94 3.42
CA PHE A 50 0.55 -7.60 2.81
C PHE A 50 -0.53 -7.52 1.73
N PHE A 51 -0.56 -8.46 0.78
CA PHE A 51 -1.57 -8.44 -0.29
C PHE A 51 -2.99 -8.67 0.23
N LEU A 52 -3.18 -9.53 1.23
CA LEU A 52 -4.47 -9.72 1.88
C LEU A 52 -4.94 -8.44 2.58
N ALA A 53 -4.07 -7.82 3.37
CA ALA A 53 -4.38 -6.57 4.07
C ALA A 53 -4.75 -5.47 3.08
N TYR A 54 -3.98 -5.29 2.00
CA TYR A 54 -4.33 -4.30 0.98
C TYR A 54 -5.62 -4.63 0.24
N SER A 55 -5.90 -5.91 -0.05
CA SER A 55 -7.18 -6.32 -0.63
C SER A 55 -8.37 -5.86 0.23
N ILE A 56 -8.31 -6.12 1.54
CA ILE A 56 -9.37 -5.72 2.47
C ILE A 56 -9.41 -4.18 2.61
N SER A 57 -8.26 -3.54 2.78
CA SER A 57 -8.13 -2.10 2.92
C SER A 57 -8.77 -1.35 1.74
N LEU A 58 -8.53 -1.81 0.51
CA LEU A 58 -9.05 -1.20 -0.71
C LEU A 58 -10.56 -1.43 -0.90
N VAL A 59 -11.12 -2.54 -0.38
CA VAL A 59 -12.58 -2.70 -0.30
C VAL A 59 -13.19 -1.60 0.56
N PHE A 60 -12.65 -1.39 1.77
CA PHE A 60 -13.07 -0.29 2.64
C PHE A 60 -12.79 1.09 2.02
N GLY A 61 -11.67 1.24 1.30
CA GLY A 61 -11.34 2.43 0.53
C GLY A 61 -12.45 2.79 -0.45
N GLY A 62 -12.90 1.82 -1.26
CA GLY A 62 -13.99 2.02 -2.21
C GLY A 62 -15.31 2.43 -1.55
N PHE A 63 -15.68 1.80 -0.43
CA PHE A 63 -16.86 2.21 0.34
C PHE A 63 -16.71 3.60 0.97
N SER A 64 -15.53 3.94 1.46
CA SER A 64 -15.27 5.25 2.06
C SER A 64 -15.31 6.40 1.05
N HIS A 65 -15.06 6.12 -0.23
CA HIS A 65 -15.27 7.08 -1.32
C HIS A 65 -16.76 7.14 -1.68
N LEU A 66 -17.39 5.98 -1.85
CA LEU A 66 -18.77 5.87 -2.33
C LEU A 66 -19.78 6.52 -1.37
N LEU A 67 -19.59 6.28 -0.07
CA LEU A 67 -20.50 6.69 1.01
C LEU A 67 -20.00 7.92 1.77
N PHE A 68 -19.08 8.70 1.19
CA PHE A 68 -18.38 9.77 1.91
C PHE A 68 -19.34 10.84 2.48
N GLU A 69 -20.48 11.11 1.83
CA GLU A 69 -21.54 12.01 2.37
C GLU A 69 -22.09 11.56 3.73
N TYR A 70 -22.00 10.26 4.05
CA TYR A 70 -22.61 9.67 5.24
C TYR A 70 -21.59 9.33 6.33
N VAL A 71 -20.38 8.93 5.94
CA VAL A 71 -19.35 8.45 6.88
C VAL A 71 -18.15 9.38 7.02
N ASP A 72 -18.02 10.36 6.11
CA ASP A 72 -16.95 11.35 6.06
C ASP A 72 -15.55 10.73 6.30
N MET A 73 -14.64 11.47 6.95
CA MET A 73 -13.31 11.02 7.32
C MET A 73 -13.28 9.77 8.22
N PRO A 74 -14.16 9.60 9.23
CA PRO A 74 -14.21 8.37 10.02
C PRO A 74 -14.34 7.09 9.18
N GLY A 75 -15.09 7.13 8.08
CA GLY A 75 -15.24 6.00 7.15
C GLY A 75 -13.94 5.53 6.50
N LYS A 76 -12.90 6.37 6.45
CA LYS A 76 -11.60 6.03 5.87
C LYS A 76 -10.66 5.32 6.85
N ILE A 77 -10.88 5.49 8.16
CA ILE A 77 -10.00 4.98 9.22
C ILE A 77 -9.82 3.45 9.20
N PRO A 78 -10.88 2.63 9.02
CA PRO A 78 -10.71 1.17 8.96
C PRO A 78 -9.79 0.74 7.81
N GLY A 79 -10.02 1.28 6.61
CA GLY A 79 -9.20 0.99 5.43
C GLY A 79 -7.74 1.38 5.64
N TRP A 80 -7.48 2.59 6.13
CA TRP A 80 -6.12 3.06 6.40
C TRP A 80 -5.40 2.24 7.49
N SER A 81 -6.09 1.87 8.56
CA SER A 81 -5.51 1.06 9.64
C SER A 81 -5.05 -0.31 9.12
N ILE A 82 -5.85 -0.93 8.25
CA ILE A 82 -5.51 -2.21 7.63
C ILE A 82 -4.33 -2.05 6.64
N ALA A 83 -4.27 -0.96 5.87
CA ALA A 83 -3.13 -0.69 4.97
C ALA A 83 -1.80 -0.56 5.75
N ILE A 84 -1.83 0.10 6.91
CA ILE A 84 -0.67 0.23 7.81
C ILE A 84 -0.20 -1.15 8.27
N LEU A 85 -1.12 -2.03 8.70
CA LEU A 85 -0.80 -3.41 9.06
C LEU A 85 -0.18 -4.19 7.89
N GLY A 86 -0.72 -4.02 6.68
CA GLY A 86 -0.15 -4.58 5.46
C GLY A 86 1.30 -4.13 5.26
N GLY A 87 1.56 -2.83 5.33
CA GLY A 87 2.90 -2.24 5.25
C GLY A 87 3.87 -2.84 6.26
N VAL A 88 3.45 -2.97 7.53
CA VAL A 88 4.23 -3.61 8.60
C VAL A 88 4.60 -5.06 8.25
N ALA A 89 3.67 -5.84 7.70
CA ALA A 89 3.95 -7.22 7.30
C ALA A 89 5.04 -7.28 6.21
N ALA A 90 4.95 -6.43 5.19
CA ALA A 90 5.96 -6.35 4.14
C ALA A 90 7.32 -5.85 4.68
N GLU A 91 7.36 -4.84 5.56
CA GLU A 91 8.62 -4.40 6.19
C GLU A 91 9.24 -5.51 7.02
N TYR A 92 8.44 -6.22 7.81
CA TYR A 92 8.92 -7.35 8.58
C TYR A 92 9.51 -8.43 7.68
N ALA A 93 8.87 -8.74 6.55
CA ALA A 93 9.41 -9.67 5.54
C ALA A 93 10.82 -9.25 5.10
N MET A 94 11.02 -7.97 4.79
CA MET A 94 12.33 -7.45 4.37
C MET A 94 13.42 -7.59 5.44
N THR A 95 13.05 -7.61 6.73
CA THR A 95 14.02 -7.82 7.81
C THR A 95 14.52 -9.26 7.92
N LEU A 96 13.79 -10.24 7.38
CA LEU A 96 14.15 -11.66 7.48
C LEU A 96 15.50 -11.97 6.83
N ASP A 97 15.83 -11.24 5.76
CA ASP A 97 17.09 -11.42 5.05
C ASP A 97 18.27 -10.74 5.76
N VAL A 98 18.03 -9.88 6.76
CA VAL A 98 19.09 -9.18 7.51
C VAL A 98 19.80 -10.17 8.44
N SER A 99 21.03 -10.55 8.06
CA SER A 99 21.85 -11.55 8.75
C SER A 99 22.34 -11.08 10.13
N ASP A 100 22.69 -9.81 10.27
CA ASP A 100 23.04 -9.22 11.56
C ASP A 100 21.81 -9.14 12.47
N SER A 101 21.80 -9.95 13.53
CA SER A 101 20.68 -10.06 14.46
C SER A 101 20.40 -8.78 15.24
N LYS A 102 21.44 -8.00 15.61
CA LYS A 102 21.29 -6.72 16.30
C LYS A 102 20.67 -5.69 15.38
N LYS A 103 21.16 -5.59 14.14
CA LYS A 103 20.60 -4.70 13.12
C LYS A 103 19.16 -5.10 12.79
N ARG A 104 18.87 -6.39 12.64
CA ARG A 104 17.51 -6.90 12.41
C ARG A 104 16.56 -6.50 13.55
N GLN A 105 16.97 -6.68 14.80
CA GLN A 105 16.15 -6.32 15.96
C GLN A 105 15.91 -4.80 16.04
N MET A 106 16.92 -3.99 15.76
CA MET A 106 16.79 -2.54 15.66
C MET A 106 15.74 -2.15 14.61
N LEU A 107 15.81 -2.74 13.41
CA LEU A 107 14.84 -2.47 12.33
C LEU A 107 13.42 -2.89 12.73
N ILE A 108 13.24 -4.03 13.40
CA ILE A 108 11.94 -4.46 13.93
C ILE A 108 11.40 -3.45 14.95
N ASN A 109 12.25 -2.91 15.82
CA ASN A 109 11.83 -1.89 16.78
C ASN A 109 11.40 -0.60 16.07
N VAL A 110 12.11 -0.18 15.01
CA VAL A 110 11.70 0.97 14.17
C VAL A 110 10.32 0.73 13.54
N ILE A 111 10.08 -0.45 12.98
CA ILE A 111 8.77 -0.81 12.39
C ILE A 111 7.66 -0.71 13.45
N ARG A 112 7.88 -1.29 14.65
CA ARG A 112 6.92 -1.24 15.76
C ARG A 112 6.65 0.19 16.22
N SER A 113 7.69 0.99 16.44
CA SER A 113 7.54 2.39 16.85
C SER A 113 6.77 3.20 15.80
N LYS A 114 7.09 3.03 14.51
CA LYS A 114 6.38 3.69 13.41
C LYS A 114 4.91 3.29 13.37
N PHE A 115 4.60 1.99 13.54
CA PHE A 115 3.25 1.47 13.58
C PHE A 115 2.42 2.12 14.71
N PHE A 116 2.90 2.04 15.95
CA PHE A 116 2.17 2.59 17.10
C PHE A 116 2.03 4.11 17.02
N ALA A 117 3.10 4.82 16.65
CA ALA A 117 3.05 6.27 16.46
C ALA A 117 2.00 6.65 15.40
N THR A 118 1.96 5.94 14.27
CA THR A 118 0.99 6.21 13.20
C THR A 118 -0.44 5.96 13.65
N LEU A 119 -0.71 4.85 14.35
CA LEU A 119 -2.06 4.55 14.83
C LEU A 119 -2.55 5.58 15.86
N ILE A 120 -1.69 5.95 16.81
CA ILE A 120 -2.03 6.99 17.80
C ILE A 120 -2.36 8.30 17.10
N LEU A 121 -1.49 8.75 16.20
CA LEU A 121 -1.67 10.00 15.47
C LEU A 121 -2.90 9.97 14.55
N LEU A 122 -3.20 8.82 13.95
CA LEU A 122 -4.37 8.64 13.10
C LEU A 122 -5.67 8.77 13.90
N ILE A 123 -5.73 8.22 15.12
CA ILE A 123 -6.89 8.30 16.01
C ILE A 123 -7.06 9.72 16.58
N LEU A 124 -5.97 10.43 16.84
CA LEU A 124 -6.04 11.79 17.40
C LEU A 124 -6.42 12.86 16.36
N ASP A 125 -5.98 12.68 15.11
CA ASP A 125 -6.06 13.74 14.08
C ASP A 125 -6.98 13.40 12.90
N PHE A 126 -7.45 12.15 12.80
CA PHE A 126 -8.29 11.64 11.71
C PHE A 126 -7.81 12.02 10.30
N SER A 127 -6.50 12.21 10.13
CA SER A 127 -5.92 12.76 8.90
C SER A 127 -5.13 11.73 8.10
N PHE A 128 -5.34 11.74 6.79
CA PHE A 128 -4.56 10.96 5.83
C PHE A 128 -3.05 11.26 5.89
N LYS A 129 -2.65 12.43 6.43
CA LYS A 129 -1.24 12.84 6.48
C LYS A 129 -0.35 11.80 7.18
N TRP A 130 -0.86 11.16 8.23
CA TRP A 130 -0.09 10.16 8.98
C TRP A 130 0.08 8.87 8.20
N VAL A 131 -0.92 8.50 7.40
CA VAL A 131 -0.83 7.37 6.46
C VAL A 131 0.22 7.67 5.40
N MET A 132 0.26 8.89 4.87
CA MET A 132 1.29 9.31 3.91
C MET A 132 2.70 9.25 4.51
N VAL A 133 2.90 9.76 5.73
CA VAL A 133 4.20 9.69 6.43
C VAL A 133 4.63 8.25 6.68
N HIS A 134 3.72 7.39 7.17
CA HIS A 134 4.01 5.98 7.40
C HIS A 134 4.43 5.26 6.12
N THR A 135 3.71 5.57 5.04
CA THR A 135 3.91 5.04 3.71
C THR A 135 5.24 5.51 3.13
N ALA A 136 5.61 6.80 3.26
CA ALA A 136 6.94 7.29 2.89
C ALA A 136 8.06 6.56 3.66
N GLY A 137 7.88 6.33 4.96
CA GLY A 137 8.80 5.53 5.77
C GLY A 137 8.94 4.08 5.27
N PHE A 138 7.82 3.44 4.92
CA PHE A 138 7.79 2.11 4.28
C PHE A 138 8.67 2.08 3.03
N PHE A 139 8.58 3.11 2.19
CA PHE A 139 9.34 3.14 0.95
C PHE A 139 10.83 3.38 1.12
N VAL A 140 11.22 4.23 2.07
CA VAL A 140 12.64 4.36 2.43
C VAL A 140 13.16 3.02 2.94
N PHE A 141 12.40 2.36 3.82
CA PHE A 141 12.78 1.10 4.43
C PHE A 141 12.95 -0.03 3.40
N VAL A 142 11.90 -0.30 2.61
CA VAL A 142 11.91 -1.31 1.55
C VAL A 142 12.90 -0.93 0.45
N GLY A 143 13.03 0.35 0.13
CA GLY A 143 13.97 0.93 -0.83
C GLY A 143 15.42 0.59 -0.52
N VAL A 144 15.86 1.01 0.65
CA VAL A 144 17.23 0.81 1.11
C VAL A 144 17.57 -0.68 1.22
N LEU A 145 16.69 -1.48 1.82
CA LEU A 145 16.93 -2.92 1.94
C LEU A 145 16.93 -3.63 0.59
N SER A 146 16.01 -3.30 -0.31
CA SER A 146 15.98 -3.87 -1.66
C SER A 146 17.23 -3.52 -2.46
N TYR A 147 17.70 -2.28 -2.36
CA TYR A 147 18.93 -1.83 -3.01
C TYR A 147 20.15 -2.59 -2.50
N GLN A 148 20.29 -2.73 -1.18
CA GLN A 148 21.38 -3.49 -0.56
C GLN A 148 21.37 -4.95 -1.03
N ARG A 149 20.19 -5.60 -1.04
CA ARG A 149 20.04 -6.99 -1.48
C ARG A 149 20.35 -7.19 -2.96
N MET A 150 19.85 -6.29 -3.80
CA MET A 150 20.13 -6.33 -5.24
C MET A 150 21.64 -6.20 -5.51
N LYS A 151 22.33 -5.28 -4.82
CA LYS A 151 23.79 -5.14 -4.92
C LYS A 151 24.55 -6.37 -4.44
N ALA A 152 24.00 -7.09 -3.46
CA ALA A 152 24.55 -8.35 -2.96
C ALA A 152 24.21 -9.57 -3.86
N GLY A 153 23.63 -9.36 -5.05
CA GLY A 153 23.36 -10.42 -6.04
C GLY A 153 21.93 -10.97 -6.02
N ALA A 154 21.07 -10.53 -5.09
CA ALA A 154 19.66 -10.94 -5.03
C ALA A 154 18.83 -10.20 -6.10
N THR A 155 18.89 -10.67 -7.36
CA THR A 155 18.35 -9.95 -8.51
C THR A 155 16.83 -9.76 -8.51
N ASN A 156 16.08 -10.56 -7.76
CA ASN A 156 14.63 -10.40 -7.60
C ASN A 156 14.27 -9.06 -6.93
N TYR A 157 15.17 -8.48 -6.12
CA TYR A 157 14.91 -7.23 -5.42
C TYR A 157 14.78 -6.01 -6.34
N LYS A 158 15.24 -6.11 -7.59
CA LYS A 158 15.02 -5.08 -8.62
C LYS A 158 13.53 -4.78 -8.83
N TYR A 159 12.66 -5.78 -8.65
CA TYR A 159 11.22 -5.59 -8.84
C TYR A 159 10.61 -4.72 -7.74
N PHE A 160 11.09 -4.82 -6.50
CA PHE A 160 10.67 -3.88 -5.45
C PHE A 160 11.13 -2.46 -5.80
N LEU A 161 12.38 -2.28 -6.22
CA LEU A 161 12.90 -0.97 -6.66
C LEU A 161 12.08 -0.36 -7.80
N GLN A 162 11.72 -1.16 -8.80
CA GLN A 162 10.85 -0.73 -9.89
C GLN A 162 9.45 -0.35 -9.40
N GLY A 163 8.85 -1.14 -8.49
CA GLY A 163 7.57 -0.80 -7.88
C GLY A 163 7.63 0.53 -7.12
N MET A 164 8.73 0.79 -6.42
CA MET A 164 8.95 2.08 -5.73
C MET A 164 9.14 3.25 -6.70
N ALA A 165 9.66 3.02 -7.90
CA ALA A 165 9.71 4.07 -8.92
C ALA A 165 8.31 4.58 -9.28
N PHE A 166 7.32 3.68 -9.40
CA PHE A 166 5.92 4.06 -9.64
C PHE A 166 5.35 4.94 -8.53
N LEU A 167 5.76 4.73 -7.28
CA LEU A 167 5.40 5.65 -6.21
C LEU A 167 5.97 7.04 -6.42
N PHE A 168 7.25 7.18 -6.74
CA PHE A 168 7.81 8.52 -6.95
C PHE A 168 7.07 9.25 -8.08
N VAL A 169 6.64 8.53 -9.11
CA VAL A 169 5.74 9.06 -10.14
C VAL A 169 4.39 9.48 -9.53
N MET A 170 3.75 8.65 -8.71
CA MET A 170 2.50 8.99 -8.01
C MET A 170 2.65 10.25 -7.14
N ALA A 171 3.72 10.35 -6.36
CA ALA A 171 4.01 11.50 -5.53
C ALA A 171 4.20 12.77 -6.38
N GLY A 172 4.93 12.65 -7.49
CA GLY A 172 5.08 13.72 -8.47
C GLY A 172 3.75 14.18 -9.06
N VAL A 173 2.88 13.24 -9.48
CA VAL A 173 1.52 13.53 -9.97
C VAL A 173 0.70 14.30 -8.94
N LYS A 174 0.72 13.87 -7.67
CA LYS A 174 -0.02 14.54 -6.60
C LYS A 174 0.51 15.94 -6.29
N VAL A 175 1.82 16.10 -6.18
CA VAL A 175 2.47 17.39 -5.88
C VAL A 175 2.29 18.39 -7.02
N ALA A 176 2.45 17.95 -8.27
CA ALA A 176 2.20 18.78 -9.45
C ALA A 176 0.71 19.05 -9.70
N GLY A 177 -0.16 18.35 -8.96
CA GLY A 177 -1.60 18.46 -9.06
C GLY A 177 -2.16 18.12 -10.42
N LEU A 178 -1.61 17.08 -11.05
CA LEU A 178 -1.98 16.65 -12.38
C LEU A 178 -3.27 15.83 -12.34
N ASP A 179 -4.34 16.40 -12.89
CA ASP A 179 -5.60 15.71 -13.16
C ASP A 179 -5.74 15.55 -14.68
N ILE A 180 -6.12 14.36 -15.17
CA ILE A 180 -6.46 14.18 -16.60
C ILE A 180 -7.79 14.89 -16.88
N HIS A 181 -8.72 14.80 -15.93
CA HIS A 181 -9.95 15.56 -15.91
C HIS A 181 -10.27 15.99 -14.46
N PRO A 182 -10.65 17.25 -14.21
CA PRO A 182 -10.75 17.81 -12.85
C PRO A 182 -11.69 17.05 -11.90
N SER A 183 -12.80 16.49 -12.40
CA SER A 183 -13.75 15.72 -11.57
C SER A 183 -13.81 14.22 -11.88
N TRP A 184 -13.64 13.81 -13.14
CA TRP A 184 -13.84 12.42 -13.57
C TRP A 184 -12.58 11.55 -13.56
N PHE A 185 -11.39 12.16 -13.67
CA PHE A 185 -10.13 11.43 -13.70
C PHE A 185 -9.05 12.28 -13.03
N THR A 186 -9.05 12.22 -11.71
CA THR A 186 -8.21 13.01 -10.83
C THR A 186 -6.83 12.37 -10.64
N ARG A 187 -5.91 13.12 -10.02
CA ARG A 187 -4.62 12.64 -9.52
C ARG A 187 -4.72 11.39 -8.64
N ASP A 188 -5.82 11.22 -7.92
CA ASP A 188 -6.06 10.04 -7.08
C ASP A 188 -6.38 8.82 -7.96
N ASP A 189 -7.18 8.99 -9.01
CA ASP A 189 -7.42 7.94 -10.01
C ASP A 189 -6.11 7.53 -10.72
N ILE A 190 -5.29 8.50 -11.14
CA ILE A 190 -3.98 8.23 -11.75
C ILE A 190 -3.11 7.41 -10.79
N ALA A 191 -3.12 7.75 -9.50
CA ALA A 191 -2.40 6.99 -8.49
C ALA A 191 -2.90 5.53 -8.42
N HIS A 192 -4.22 5.28 -8.47
CA HIS A 192 -4.74 3.92 -8.50
C HIS A 192 -4.24 3.10 -9.70
N PHE A 193 -4.15 3.71 -10.89
CA PHE A 193 -3.58 3.04 -12.07
C PHE A 193 -2.09 2.70 -11.88
N LEU A 194 -1.30 3.62 -11.34
CA LEU A 194 0.12 3.39 -11.06
C LEU A 194 0.31 2.31 -9.97
N MET A 195 -0.60 2.23 -9.00
CA MET A 195 -0.60 1.18 -7.97
C MET A 195 -0.80 -0.23 -8.55
N LEU A 196 -1.53 -0.40 -9.66
CA LEU A 196 -1.67 -1.71 -10.32
C LEU A 196 -0.30 -2.26 -10.72
N ALA A 197 0.51 -1.42 -11.38
CA ALA A 197 1.86 -1.78 -11.79
C ALA A 197 2.77 -2.03 -10.58
N MET A 198 2.69 -1.17 -9.57
CA MET A 198 3.46 -1.30 -8.32
C MET A 198 3.21 -2.64 -7.62
N TYR A 199 1.95 -3.00 -7.36
CA TYR A 199 1.62 -4.25 -6.67
C TYR A 199 2.01 -5.48 -7.49
N TRP A 200 1.83 -5.42 -8.81
CA TRP A 200 2.29 -6.49 -9.70
C TRP A 200 3.81 -6.69 -9.63
N LEU A 201 4.58 -5.61 -9.61
CA LEU A 201 6.03 -5.66 -9.48
C LEU A 201 6.46 -6.22 -8.12
N PHE A 202 5.83 -5.80 -7.02
CA PHE A 202 6.08 -6.39 -5.71
C PHE A 202 5.83 -7.90 -5.72
N TYR A 203 4.70 -8.34 -6.31
CA TYR A 203 4.43 -9.77 -6.45
C TYR A 203 5.51 -10.49 -7.28
N LYS A 204 6.01 -9.90 -8.36
CA LYS A 204 7.13 -10.48 -9.12
C LYS A 204 8.41 -10.60 -8.28
N GLY A 205 8.70 -9.62 -7.41
CA GLY A 205 9.81 -9.68 -6.46
C GLY A 205 9.70 -10.85 -5.49
N VAL A 206 8.49 -11.05 -4.96
CA VAL A 206 8.18 -12.12 -4.00
C VAL A 206 8.13 -13.50 -4.65
N LYS A 207 7.48 -13.64 -5.81
CA LYS A 207 7.36 -14.92 -6.52
C LYS A 207 8.74 -15.49 -6.87
N ASN A 208 9.66 -14.62 -7.30
CA ASN A 208 11.02 -15.00 -7.67
C ASN A 208 12.00 -14.99 -6.49
N TYR A 209 11.51 -14.84 -5.25
CA TYR A 209 12.34 -14.98 -4.06
C TYR A 209 12.83 -16.41 -3.93
N GLN A 210 14.14 -16.55 -3.76
CA GLN A 210 14.86 -17.77 -3.45
C GLN A 210 15.62 -17.52 -2.16
N THR A 211 15.52 -18.46 -1.22
CA THR A 211 16.29 -18.40 0.02
C THR A 211 17.77 -18.45 -0.35
N GLN A 212 18.52 -17.41 0.01
CA GLN A 212 19.97 -17.43 -0.14
C GLN A 212 20.53 -18.35 0.96
N SER A 213 20.96 -19.54 0.57
CA SER A 213 21.73 -20.48 1.41
C SER A 213 23.14 -19.96 1.65
#